data_AF-A0A226BVT0-F1
#
_entry.id   AF-A0A226BVT0-F1
#
_cell.length_a   1.000
_cell.length_b   1.000
_cell.length_c   1.000
_cell.angle_alpha   90.00
_cell.angle_beta   90.00
_cell.angle_gamma   90.00
#
_symmetry.space_group_name_H-M   'P 1'
#
loop_
_entity.id
_entity.type
_entity.pdbx_description
1 polymer ?
#
loop_
_entity_poly.entity_id
_entity_poly.type
_entity_poly.pdbx_seq_one_letter_code
_entity_poly.pdbx_strand_id
1 'polypeptide(L)'
;GQRDIQLEGLEEEVVEHRLSSEEQVCSCCGDNLHEMSTEERRELKIVPAKAKVLKHIKYVYSCRKCDKENTTTPVKTAPIPNPVISGSLASPSSVAYIMTQKYLEAQPLYRQEQNLSRLGIKLSRQTMANWMIKLQMIGLLLCTKDCMNC
;
A
#
# COMPACT_ATOMS: atom_id res chain seq x y z
N GLY A 1 -18.28 9.96 -26.24
CA GLY A 1 -17.27 10.90 -26.77
C GLY A 1 -15.87 10.41 -26.43
N GLN A 2 -14.80 10.98 -27.03
CA GLN A 2 -13.42 10.52 -26.80
C GLN A 2 -13.00 10.54 -25.32
N ARG A 3 -13.56 11.46 -24.52
CA ARG A 3 -13.34 11.54 -23.06
C ARG A 3 -13.92 10.35 -22.29
N ASP A 4 -15.04 9.79 -22.73
CA ASP A 4 -15.68 8.66 -22.03
C ASP A 4 -14.83 7.39 -22.15
N ILE A 5 -14.18 7.19 -23.31
CA ILE A 5 -13.25 6.09 -23.54
C ILE A 5 -11.99 6.24 -22.68
N GLN A 6 -11.51 7.48 -22.48
CA GLN A 6 -10.30 7.74 -21.68
C GLN A 6 -10.49 7.53 -20.18
N LEU A 7 -11.73 7.59 -19.68
CA LEU A 7 -12.06 7.47 -18.26
C LEU A 7 -12.69 6.12 -17.90
N GLU A 8 -12.85 5.23 -18.89
CA GLU A 8 -13.48 3.92 -18.71
C GLU A 8 -12.72 3.06 -17.69
N GLY A 9 -13.45 2.56 -16.68
CA GLY A 9 -12.91 1.65 -15.65
C GLY A 9 -12.17 2.32 -14.49
N LEU A 10 -12.11 3.65 -14.44
CA LEU A 10 -11.60 4.38 -13.27
C LEU A 10 -12.68 4.55 -12.21
N GLU A 11 -12.29 4.56 -10.93
CA GLU A 11 -13.20 4.87 -9.82
C GLU A 11 -13.59 6.36 -9.85
N GLU A 12 -14.88 6.66 -9.80
CA GLU A 12 -15.42 8.03 -9.80
C GLU A 12 -15.71 8.51 -8.37
N GLU A 13 -15.16 9.66 -7.98
CA GLU A 13 -15.46 10.35 -6.73
C GLU A 13 -16.38 11.54 -7.06
N VAL A 14 -17.65 11.45 -6.66
CA VAL A 14 -18.65 12.51 -6.89
C VAL A 14 -18.62 13.52 -5.74
N VAL A 15 -18.38 14.79 -6.07
CA VAL A 15 -18.47 15.90 -5.12
C VAL A 15 -19.61 16.81 -5.56
N GLU A 16 -20.67 16.87 -4.75
CA GLU A 16 -21.83 17.74 -5.01
C GLU A 16 -21.62 19.12 -4.40
N HIS A 17 -21.82 20.16 -5.20
CA HIS A 17 -21.82 21.55 -4.75
C HIS A 17 -23.26 22.07 -4.76
N ARG A 18 -23.85 22.23 -3.57
CA ARG A 18 -25.20 22.80 -3.38
C ARG A 18 -25.10 24.14 -2.64
N LEU A 19 -26.03 25.05 -2.94
CA LEU A 19 -26.22 26.25 -2.13
C LEU A 19 -26.63 25.87 -0.71
N SER A 20 -26.18 26.64 0.27
CA SER A 20 -26.64 26.47 1.65
C SER A 20 -28.14 26.81 1.77
N SER A 21 -28.81 26.34 2.82
CA SER A 21 -30.25 26.59 3.01
C SER A 21 -30.60 28.08 3.09
N GLU A 22 -29.67 28.91 3.57
CA GLU A 22 -29.84 30.37 3.66
C GLU A 22 -29.73 31.05 2.29
N GLU A 23 -28.96 30.48 1.37
CA GLU A 23 -28.77 30.98 0.00
C GLU A 23 -29.82 30.48 -0.98
N GLN A 24 -30.65 29.50 -0.57
CA GLN A 24 -31.76 28.97 -1.35
C GLN A 24 -33.02 29.86 -1.28
N VAL A 25 -32.85 31.14 -0.96
CA VAL A 25 -33.94 32.12 -0.89
C VAL A 25 -33.77 33.15 -2.01
N CYS A 26 -34.83 33.37 -2.78
CA CYS A 26 -34.82 34.33 -3.87
C CYS A 26 -34.62 35.75 -3.34
N SER A 27 -33.56 36.42 -3.80
CA SER A 27 -33.25 37.80 -3.40
C SER A 27 -34.29 38.85 -3.86
N CYS A 28 -35.18 38.49 -4.80
CA CYS A 28 -36.21 39.37 -5.34
C CYS A 28 -37.55 39.26 -4.60
N CYS A 29 -38.01 38.05 -4.31
CA CYS A 29 -39.34 37.80 -3.71
C CYS A 29 -39.33 37.08 -2.37
N GLY A 30 -38.18 36.55 -1.92
CA GLY A 30 -38.06 35.83 -0.66
C GLY A 30 -38.58 34.39 -0.66
N ASP A 31 -39.05 33.88 -1.81
CA ASP A 31 -39.47 32.48 -1.95
C ASP A 31 -38.28 31.53 -2.09
N ASN A 32 -38.49 30.24 -1.82
CA ASN A 32 -37.45 29.22 -1.97
C ASN A 32 -37.10 28.98 -3.44
N LEU A 33 -35.80 28.94 -3.74
CA LEU A 33 -35.26 28.53 -5.03
C LEU A 33 -35.42 27.01 -5.20
N HIS A 34 -35.68 26.57 -6.44
CA HIS A 34 -35.72 25.16 -6.80
C HIS A 34 -34.58 24.81 -7.76
N GLU A 35 -34.16 23.56 -7.79
CA GLU A 35 -33.10 23.07 -8.68
C GLU A 35 -33.63 23.01 -10.13
N MET A 36 -32.99 23.75 -11.04
CA MET A 36 -33.44 23.86 -12.44
C MET A 36 -32.62 22.99 -13.41
N SER A 37 -31.30 22.96 -13.25
CA SER A 37 -30.39 22.18 -14.11
C SER A 37 -29.08 21.88 -13.38
N THR A 38 -28.43 20.78 -13.75
CA THR A 38 -27.13 20.39 -13.21
C THR A 38 -26.08 20.44 -14.33
N GLU A 39 -24.92 21.01 -14.04
CA GLU A 39 -23.76 20.97 -14.93
C GLU A 39 -22.73 19.98 -14.38
N GLU A 40 -22.33 18.99 -15.19
CA GLU A 40 -21.25 18.07 -14.82
C GLU A 40 -19.91 18.51 -15.40
N ARG A 41 -18.84 18.34 -14.62
CA ARG A 41 -17.46 18.44 -15.09
C ARG A 41 -16.65 17.28 -14.53
N ARG A 42 -15.99 16.54 -15.41
CA ARG A 42 -15.11 15.43 -15.04
C ARG A 42 -13.65 15.87 -15.09
N GLU A 43 -12.89 15.51 -14.05
CA GLU A 43 -11.47 15.79 -13.94
C GLU A 43 -10.69 14.53 -13.53
N LEU A 44 -9.49 14.35 -14.08
CA LEU A 44 -8.63 13.23 -13.71
C LEU A 44 -7.86 13.57 -12.43
N LYS A 45 -8.17 12.87 -11.33
CA LYS A 45 -7.45 12.99 -10.06
C LYS A 45 -6.37 11.91 -9.96
N ILE A 46 -5.10 12.30 -10.02
CA ILE A 46 -3.95 11.39 -9.85
C ILE A 46 -3.51 11.40 -8.38
N VAL A 47 -3.65 10.27 -7.69
CA VAL A 47 -3.16 10.09 -6.32
C VAL A 47 -1.87 9.26 -6.36
N PRO A 48 -0.72 9.80 -5.89
CA PRO A 48 0.56 9.08 -5.94
C PRO A 48 0.57 7.89 -4.97
N ALA A 49 1.59 7.03 -5.12
CA ALA A 49 1.77 5.84 -4.30
C ALA A 49 1.71 6.15 -2.78
N LYS A 50 0.80 5.47 -2.06
CA LYS A 50 0.69 5.55 -0.59
C LYS A 50 1.53 4.44 0.04
N ALA A 51 2.52 4.81 0.86
CA ALA A 51 3.26 3.84 1.66
C ALA A 51 2.63 3.69 3.06
N LYS A 52 2.62 2.46 3.58
CA LYS A 52 2.16 2.13 4.94
C LYS A 52 3.17 1.21 5.62
N VAL A 53 3.34 1.37 6.92
CA VAL A 53 4.15 0.47 7.74
C VAL A 53 3.26 -0.63 8.31
N LEU A 54 3.53 -1.88 7.94
CA LEU A 54 2.84 -3.03 8.50
C LEU A 54 3.60 -3.55 9.72
N LYS A 55 2.99 -3.42 10.91
CA LYS A 55 3.57 -3.92 12.17
C LYS A 55 2.94 -5.26 12.53
N HIS A 56 3.73 -6.33 12.50
CA HIS A 56 3.29 -7.63 12.98
C HIS A 56 3.62 -7.80 14.46
N ILE A 57 2.61 -8.08 15.28
CA ILE A 57 2.74 -8.36 16.71
C ILE A 57 2.32 -9.81 16.94
N LYS A 58 3.20 -10.63 17.52
CA LYS A 58 2.85 -11.98 17.96
C LYS A 58 2.70 -12.02 19.46
N TYR A 59 1.66 -12.70 19.93
CA TYR A 59 1.42 -12.90 21.35
C TYR A 59 1.89 -14.29 21.76
N VAL A 60 2.53 -14.35 22.93
CA VAL A 60 3.02 -15.58 23.55
C VAL A 60 2.24 -15.77 24.84
N TYR A 61 1.71 -16.98 25.01
CA TYR A 61 0.87 -17.35 26.14
C TYR A 61 1.59 -18.40 26.98
N SER A 62 1.52 -18.27 28.30
CA SER A 62 2.02 -19.24 29.27
C SER A 62 0.95 -19.56 30.31
N CYS A 63 0.99 -20.78 30.86
CA CYS A 63 0.09 -21.17 31.94
C CYS A 63 0.61 -20.67 33.29
N ARG A 64 -0.09 -19.70 33.92
CA ARG A 64 0.29 -19.15 35.23
C ARG A 64 0.27 -20.18 36.38
N LYS A 65 -0.53 -21.23 36.26
CA LYS A 65 -0.64 -22.27 37.29
C LYS A 65 0.60 -23.17 37.31
N CYS A 66 0.99 -23.68 36.13
CA CYS A 66 2.19 -24.50 35.98
C CYS A 66 3.47 -23.74 36.37
N ASP A 67 3.49 -22.43 36.11
CA ASP A 67 4.59 -21.53 36.48
C ASP A 67 4.77 -21.40 38.00
N LYS A 68 3.67 -21.34 38.75
CA LYS A 68 3.69 -21.27 40.22
C LYS A 68 3.98 -22.61 40.90
N GLU A 69 3.52 -23.70 40.29
CA GLU A 69 3.69 -25.06 40.81
C GLU A 69 5.06 -25.66 40.45
N ASN A 70 6.00 -24.88 39.88
CA ASN A 70 7.34 -25.32 39.43
C ASN A 70 7.31 -26.60 38.56
N THR A 71 6.22 -26.77 37.81
CA THR A 71 6.08 -27.85 36.81
C THR A 71 6.50 -27.31 35.43
N THR A 72 6.67 -28.17 34.42
CA THR A 72 6.94 -27.74 33.03
C THR A 72 5.85 -26.78 32.53
N THR A 73 6.16 -25.49 32.40
CA THR A 73 5.22 -24.46 31.92
C THR A 73 5.08 -24.53 30.39
N PRO A 74 3.90 -24.91 29.85
CA PRO A 74 3.71 -24.91 28.40
C PRO A 74 3.63 -23.47 27.88
N VAL A 75 4.51 -23.13 26.93
CA VAL A 75 4.53 -21.85 26.23
C VAL A 75 3.94 -22.04 24.82
N LYS A 76 2.87 -21.31 24.50
CA LYS A 76 2.23 -21.32 23.18
C LYS A 76 2.41 -19.97 22.51
N THR A 77 2.94 -19.97 21.29
CA THR A 77 3.15 -18.76 20.50
C THR A 77 2.17 -18.72 19.33
N ALA A 78 1.53 -17.57 19.09
CA ALA A 78 0.68 -17.38 17.92
C ALA A 78 1.53 -17.45 16.63
N PRO A 79 1.08 -18.17 15.58
CA PRO A 79 1.81 -18.24 14.32
C PRO A 79 1.81 -16.88 13.62
N ILE A 80 2.91 -16.55 12.95
CA ILE A 80 3.11 -15.31 12.20
C ILE A 80 3.71 -15.68 10.83
N PRO A 81 3.34 -15.00 9.73
CA PRO A 81 3.95 -15.26 8.44
C PRO A 81 5.46 -14.99 8.48
N ASN A 82 6.22 -15.80 7.74
CA ASN A 82 7.65 -15.60 7.60
C ASN A 82 7.93 -14.32 6.79
N PRO A 83 8.89 -13.48 7.22
CA PRO A 83 9.28 -12.30 6.46
C PRO A 83 9.97 -12.72 5.16
N VAL A 84 9.80 -11.92 4.10
CA VAL A 84 10.47 -12.15 2.80
C VAL A 84 11.99 -12.04 2.95
N ILE A 85 12.45 -11.03 3.69
CA ILE A 85 13.86 -10.85 4.04
C ILE A 85 13.94 -10.67 5.55
N SER A 86 14.50 -11.67 6.23
CA SER A 86 14.70 -11.64 7.68
C SER A 86 15.50 -10.42 8.12
N GLY A 87 15.00 -9.73 9.16
CA GLY A 87 15.64 -8.55 9.75
C GLY A 87 15.60 -7.28 8.87
N SER A 88 14.73 -7.24 7.86
CA SER A 88 14.59 -6.08 6.97
C SER A 88 13.17 -5.50 6.97
N LEU A 89 13.04 -4.26 6.49
CA LEU A 89 11.74 -3.59 6.26
C LEU A 89 11.06 -4.06 4.96
N ALA A 90 11.64 -5.04 4.28
CA ALA A 90 11.17 -5.55 3.01
C ALA A 90 9.87 -6.34 3.19
N SER A 91 8.75 -5.77 2.76
CA SER A 91 7.49 -6.50 2.58
C SER A 91 7.43 -7.11 1.16
N PRO A 92 6.60 -8.14 0.92
CA PRO A 92 6.39 -8.67 -0.42
C PRO A 92 6.02 -7.58 -1.43
N SER A 93 5.10 -6.69 -1.05
CA SER A 93 4.64 -5.60 -1.90
C SER A 93 5.72 -4.54 -2.15
N SER A 94 6.52 -4.17 -1.14
CA SER A 94 7.59 -3.18 -1.33
C SER A 94 8.67 -3.73 -2.25
N VAL A 95 9.02 -5.01 -2.11
CA VAL A 95 9.98 -5.68 -2.98
C VAL A 95 9.46 -5.74 -4.41
N ALA A 96 8.22 -6.20 -4.60
CA ALA A 96 7.60 -6.30 -5.91
C ALA A 96 7.58 -4.93 -6.62
N TYR A 97 7.24 -3.87 -5.91
CA TYR A 97 7.28 -2.51 -6.44
C TYR A 97 8.68 -2.11 -6.94
N ILE A 98 9.72 -2.28 -6.12
CA ILE A 98 11.10 -1.97 -6.50
C ILE A 98 11.57 -2.82 -7.69
N MET A 99 11.16 -4.09 -7.74
CA MET A 99 11.47 -4.99 -8.85
C MET A 99 10.80 -4.56 -10.16
N THR A 100 9.49 -4.28 -10.14
CA THR A 100 8.74 -3.76 -11.28
C THR A 100 9.39 -2.48 -11.80
N GLN A 101 9.65 -1.52 -10.91
CA GLN A 101 10.30 -0.27 -11.29
C GLN A 101 11.69 -0.51 -11.90
N LYS A 102 12.48 -1.44 -11.35
CA LYS A 102 13.84 -1.70 -11.83
C LYS A 102 13.87 -2.43 -13.17
N TYR A 103 13.07 -3.47 -13.34
CA TYR A 103 13.15 -4.38 -14.47
C TYR A 103 12.12 -4.13 -15.56
N LEU A 104 10.89 -3.74 -15.19
CA LEU A 104 9.84 -3.45 -16.17
C LEU A 104 9.91 -2.00 -16.64
N GLU A 105 10.15 -1.06 -15.74
CA GLU A 105 10.20 0.38 -16.06
C GLU A 105 11.62 0.94 -16.24
N ALA A 106 12.62 0.06 -16.19
CA ALA A 106 14.04 0.38 -16.34
C ALA A 106 14.53 1.55 -15.45
N GLN A 107 13.88 1.77 -14.29
CA GLN A 107 14.26 2.84 -13.37
C GLN A 107 15.46 2.40 -12.50
N PRO A 108 16.61 3.09 -12.60
CA PRO A 108 17.76 2.77 -11.77
C PRO A 108 17.48 3.09 -10.29
N LEU A 109 18.10 2.31 -9.38
CA LEU A 109 17.80 2.40 -7.94
C LEU A 109 18.05 3.78 -7.31
N TYR A 110 19.01 4.57 -7.83
CA TYR A 110 19.24 5.92 -7.33
C TYR A 110 18.04 6.84 -7.63
N ARG A 111 17.35 6.63 -8.76
CA ARG A 111 16.19 7.42 -9.15
C ARG A 111 14.97 7.00 -8.34
N GLN A 112 14.83 5.70 -8.07
CA GLN A 112 13.81 5.20 -7.15
C GLN A 112 13.99 5.78 -5.74
N GLU A 113 15.22 5.87 -5.24
CA GLU A 113 15.54 6.51 -3.95
C GLU A 113 15.11 7.98 -3.93
N GLN A 114 15.39 8.75 -4.99
CA GLN A 114 14.94 10.14 -5.11
C GLN A 114 13.40 10.24 -5.13
N ASN A 115 12.73 9.36 -5.87
CA ASN A 115 11.27 9.33 -5.95
C ASN A 115 10.64 9.01 -4.59
N LEU A 116 11.18 8.01 -3.87
CA LEU A 116 10.73 7.67 -2.52
C LEU A 116 10.99 8.80 -1.52
N SER A 117 12.13 9.48 -1.64
CA SER A 117 12.46 10.64 -0.81
C SER A 117 11.45 11.78 -0.98
N ARG A 118 10.97 12.02 -2.21
CA ARG A 118 9.89 13.01 -2.48
C ARG A 118 8.57 12.64 -1.81
N LEU A 119 8.33 11.35 -1.57
CA LEU A 119 7.17 10.85 -0.83
C LEU A 119 7.42 10.82 0.71
N GLY A 120 8.54 11.36 1.18
CA GLY A 120 8.93 11.34 2.59
C GLY A 120 9.52 10.00 3.08
N ILE A 121 9.76 9.05 2.16
CA ILE A 121 10.26 7.72 2.49
C ILE A 121 11.78 7.70 2.31
N LYS A 122 12.51 7.63 3.42
CA LYS A 122 13.97 7.54 3.42
C LYS A 122 14.42 6.08 3.29
N LEU A 123 14.41 5.55 2.07
CA LEU A 123 14.92 4.22 1.76
C LEU A 123 16.18 4.31 0.91
N SER A 124 17.32 3.88 1.46
CA SER A 124 18.60 4.04 0.78
C SER A 124 18.73 3.14 -0.45
N ARG A 125 19.48 3.59 -1.46
CA ARG A 125 19.90 2.76 -2.60
C ARG A 125 20.56 1.46 -2.15
N GLN A 126 21.41 1.53 -1.13
CA GLN A 126 22.11 0.34 -0.61
C GLN A 126 21.13 -0.69 -0.05
N THR A 127 20.12 -0.23 0.69
CA THR A 127 19.07 -1.10 1.24
C THR A 127 18.33 -1.82 0.10
N MET A 128 17.91 -1.08 -0.93
CA MET A 128 17.22 -1.67 -2.09
C MET A 128 18.12 -2.63 -2.88
N ALA A 129 19.41 -2.29 -3.07
CA ALA A 129 20.36 -3.18 -3.73
C ALA A 129 20.54 -4.49 -2.95
N ASN A 130 20.67 -4.40 -1.62
CA ASN A 130 20.76 -5.56 -0.74
C ASN A 130 19.49 -6.44 -0.83
N TRP A 131 18.31 -5.84 -0.95
CA TRP A 131 17.07 -6.59 -1.17
C TRP A 131 17.14 -7.40 -2.46
N MET A 132 17.57 -6.75 -3.55
CA MET A 132 17.66 -7.40 -4.86
C MET A 132 18.63 -8.58 -4.87
N ILE A 133 19.79 -8.42 -4.25
CA ILE A 133 20.81 -9.49 -4.15
C ILE A 133 20.25 -10.68 -3.36
N LYS A 134 19.62 -10.43 -2.21
CA LYS A 134 19.05 -11.49 -1.37
C LYS A 134 17.94 -12.26 -2.09
N LEU A 135 17.08 -11.55 -2.82
CA LEU A 135 15.99 -12.19 -3.57
C LEU A 135 16.49 -13.03 -4.73
N GLN A 136 17.51 -12.55 -5.44
CA GLN A 136 18.15 -13.32 -6.51
C GLN A 136 18.76 -14.61 -5.97
N MET A 137 19.39 -14.56 -4.78
CA MET A 137 19.91 -15.74 -4.10
C MET A 137 18.80 -16.71 -3.66
N ILE A 138 17.69 -16.20 -3.12
CA ILE A 138 16.53 -17.02 -2.73
C ILE A 138 15.89 -17.68 -3.95
N GLY A 139 15.69 -16.94 -5.05
CA GLY A 139 15.13 -17.47 -6.28
C GLY A 139 16.00 -18.57 -6.90
N LEU A 140 17.32 -18.42 -6.84
CA LEU A 140 18.26 -19.45 -7.29
C LEU A 140 18.15 -20.73 -6.43
N LEU A 141 18.01 -20.59 -5.11
CA LEU A 141 17.83 -21.70 -4.16
C LEU A 141 16.50 -22.44 -4.31
N LEU A 142 15.44 -21.74 -4.72
CA LEU A 142 14.15 -22.38 -5.02
C LEU A 142 14.23 -23.13 -6.36
N CYS A 143 14.81 -22.49 -7.38
CA CYS A 143 14.99 -23.09 -8.70
C CYS A 143 15.87 -24.36 -8.66
N THR A 144 16.93 -24.38 -7.85
CA THR A 144 17.76 -25.59 -7.70
C THR A 144 17.06 -26.72 -6.95
N LYS A 145 16.15 -26.41 -6.01
CA LYS A 145 15.35 -27.43 -5.33
C LYS A 145 14.28 -28.02 -6.22
N ASP A 146 13.65 -27.20 -7.06
CA ASP A 146 12.64 -27.65 -8.03
C ASP A 146 13.28 -28.44 -9.18
N CYS A 147 14.49 -28.06 -9.64
CA CYS A 147 15.24 -28.83 -10.64
C CYS A 147 15.80 -30.16 -10.11
N MET A 148 16.03 -30.31 -8.79
CA MET A 148 16.55 -31.55 -8.21
C MET A 148 15.44 -32.58 -7.90
N ASN A 149 14.17 -32.20 -8.11
CA ASN A 149 12.99 -33.07 -8.05
C ASN A 149 12.39 -33.37 -9.43
N CYS A 150 13.11 -33.08 -10.52
CA CYS A 150 12.82 -33.53 -11.88
C CYS A 150 13.75 -34.65 -12.32
#